data_AF-A0A2W2CXK3-F1
#
_entry.id   AF-A0A2W2CXK3-F1
#
_cell.length_a   1.000
_cell.length_b   1.000
_cell.length_c   1.000
_cell.angle_alpha   90.00
_cell.angle_beta   90.00
_cell.angle_gamma   90.00
#
_symmetry.space_group_name_H-M   'P 1'
#
loop_
_entity.id
_entity.type
_entity.pdbx_description
1 polymer ?
#
loop_
_entity_poly.entity_id
_entity_poly.type
_entity_poly.pdbx_seq_one_letter_code
_entity_poly.pdbx_strand_id
1 'polypeptide(L)'
;MSKRTIALVTGLSAALLAGAGLAGAAVTAGDESIRACRSTLTGLVRLPSGTQACNSLETEVRWNVQGPAGAPGPAGTDGADGAAGPAGPAGPPGPAGGGGPAEPHTTSVGRLVVDGLDGDSVLLGYEIGVTADDRPHFTPFTVVRPVDELSPQLLEAAATGHHFRTATISVFDDTGAPVESYELAEVTVTGRNTEATGAAGTPPRETVTLGYTRITHTVGAVSTCFDVVRQSTC
;
A
#
# COMPACT_ATOMS: atom_id res chain seq x y z
N MET A 1 40.72 -59.81 28.30
CA MET A 1 41.59 -60.26 27.18
C MET A 1 40.77 -61.26 26.37
N SER A 2 40.48 -61.16 25.08
CA SER A 2 40.94 -60.34 23.97
C SER A 2 39.78 -60.15 22.99
N LYS A 3 39.73 -58.96 22.38
CA LYS A 3 38.80 -58.52 21.32
C LYS A 3 39.05 -59.31 20.02
N ARG A 4 38.00 -59.50 19.21
CA ARG A 4 38.13 -59.60 17.75
C ARG A 4 36.95 -58.89 17.08
N THR A 5 37.30 -58.13 16.05
CA THR A 5 36.55 -57.09 15.34
C THR A 5 36.26 -57.57 13.91
N ILE A 6 35.40 -56.86 13.17
CA ILE A 6 35.17 -56.86 11.68
C ILE A 6 34.03 -57.83 11.25
N ALA A 7 32.99 -57.46 10.49
CA ALA A 7 32.94 -56.60 9.29
C ALA A 7 31.60 -55.87 9.06
N LEU A 8 31.72 -54.78 8.30
CA LEU A 8 30.75 -53.83 7.77
C LEU A 8 30.11 -54.36 6.46
N VAL A 9 28.78 -54.27 6.27
CA VAL A 9 28.14 -54.31 4.93
C VAL A 9 26.97 -53.31 4.87
N THR A 10 26.97 -52.59 3.76
CA THR A 10 26.21 -51.42 3.28
C THR A 10 24.69 -51.58 3.08
N GLY A 11 23.94 -50.49 3.24
CA GLY A 11 22.53 -50.38 2.82
C GLY A 11 22.10 -48.92 2.62
N LEU A 12 22.11 -48.48 1.36
CA LEU A 12 21.76 -47.17 0.80
C LEU A 12 20.25 -46.86 0.94
N SER A 13 19.86 -45.68 1.45
CA SER A 13 18.51 -45.13 1.27
C SER A 13 18.50 -43.60 1.47
N ALA A 14 18.72 -42.85 0.39
CA ALA A 14 18.43 -41.42 0.31
C ALA A 14 17.04 -41.26 -0.31
N ALA A 15 16.02 -40.98 0.51
CA ALA A 15 14.67 -40.71 0.05
C ALA A 15 14.58 -39.24 -0.41
N LEU A 16 14.39 -39.05 -1.72
CA LEU A 16 14.09 -37.75 -2.33
C LEU A 16 12.72 -37.25 -1.83
N LEU A 17 12.71 -36.06 -1.22
CA LEU A 17 11.48 -35.28 -1.04
C LEU A 17 11.04 -34.71 -2.39
N ALA A 18 10.02 -35.31 -2.99
CA ALA A 18 9.32 -34.73 -4.13
C ALA A 18 8.44 -33.56 -3.66
N GLY A 19 8.73 -32.36 -4.16
CA GLY A 19 7.94 -31.16 -3.90
C GLY A 19 6.53 -31.26 -4.45
N ALA A 20 5.54 -30.90 -3.63
CA ALA A 20 4.16 -30.72 -4.04
C ALA A 20 4.03 -29.42 -4.85
N GLY A 21 4.15 -29.52 -6.17
CA GLY A 21 3.76 -28.44 -7.07
C GLY A 21 2.24 -28.33 -7.09
N LEU A 22 1.70 -27.17 -6.69
CA LEU A 22 0.31 -26.80 -6.94
C LEU A 22 0.11 -26.76 -8.45
N ALA A 23 -0.49 -27.81 -9.01
CA ALA A 23 -1.03 -27.77 -10.36
C ALA A 23 -2.18 -26.76 -10.36
N GLY A 24 -1.89 -25.53 -10.78
CA GLY A 24 -2.94 -24.64 -11.26
C GLY A 24 -3.68 -25.41 -12.35
N ALA A 25 -5.00 -25.53 -12.21
CA ALA A 25 -5.83 -26.06 -13.28
C ALA A 25 -5.58 -25.19 -14.51
N ALA A 26 -4.74 -25.67 -15.43
CA ALA A 26 -4.75 -25.16 -16.78
C ALA A 26 -6.19 -25.37 -17.24
N VAL A 27 -6.87 -24.28 -17.58
CA VAL A 27 -8.08 -24.38 -18.38
C VAL A 27 -7.64 -25.13 -19.62
N THR A 28 -7.94 -26.43 -19.66
CA THR A 28 -7.83 -27.18 -20.90
C THR A 28 -8.71 -26.40 -21.85
N ALA A 29 -8.11 -25.75 -22.84
CA ALA A 29 -8.84 -25.26 -23.98
C ALA A 29 -9.61 -26.49 -24.46
N GLY A 30 -10.90 -26.56 -24.11
CA GLY A 30 -11.79 -27.49 -24.74
C GLY A 30 -11.72 -27.16 -26.23
N ASP A 31 -11.80 -28.18 -27.07
CA ASP A 31 -12.00 -28.07 -28.52
C ASP A 31 -13.33 -27.37 -28.85
N GLU A 32 -13.53 -26.14 -28.36
CA GLU A 32 -14.59 -25.25 -28.77
C GLU A 32 -14.26 -24.82 -30.20
N SER A 33 -14.68 -25.68 -31.13
CA SER A 33 -14.67 -25.39 -32.55
C SER A 33 -16.09 -25.03 -32.97
N ILE A 34 -16.24 -23.90 -33.64
CA ILE A 34 -17.52 -23.49 -34.20
C ILE A 34 -17.79 -24.35 -35.43
N ARG A 35 -18.88 -25.12 -35.40
CA ARG A 35 -19.40 -25.85 -36.55
C ARG A 35 -20.39 -24.97 -37.30
N ALA A 36 -20.20 -24.82 -38.60
CA ALA A 36 -21.15 -24.15 -39.47
C ALA A 36 -21.35 -24.90 -40.79
N CYS A 37 -22.46 -24.61 -41.46
CA CYS A 37 -22.75 -25.12 -42.79
C CYS A 37 -22.64 -23.99 -43.80
N ARG A 38 -21.77 -24.15 -44.79
CA ARG A 38 -21.58 -23.19 -45.88
C ARG A 38 -22.33 -23.69 -47.11
N SER A 39 -23.26 -22.88 -47.64
CA SER A 39 -23.95 -23.20 -48.88
C SER A 39 -22.96 -23.31 -50.05
N THR A 40 -23.07 -24.39 -50.83
CA THR A 40 -22.24 -24.59 -52.02
C THR A 40 -22.69 -23.73 -53.21
N LEU A 41 -23.93 -23.25 -53.18
CA LEU A 41 -24.53 -22.42 -54.23
C LEU A 41 -24.27 -20.93 -54.02
N THR A 42 -24.42 -20.44 -52.79
CA THR A 42 -24.37 -18.99 -52.49
C THR A 42 -23.20 -18.59 -51.61
N GLY A 43 -22.51 -19.54 -50.98
CA GLY A 43 -21.44 -19.25 -50.03
C GLY A 43 -21.92 -18.72 -48.66
N LEU A 44 -23.23 -18.53 -48.46
CA LEU A 44 -23.80 -18.14 -47.17
C LEU A 44 -23.49 -19.19 -46.10
N VAL A 45 -23.16 -18.72 -44.90
CA VAL A 45 -22.82 -19.57 -43.75
C VAL A 45 -23.93 -19.48 -42.73
N ARG A 46 -24.38 -20.64 -42.22
CA ARG A 46 -25.33 -20.73 -41.11
C ARG A 46 -24.80 -21.60 -39.99
N LEU A 47 -25.21 -21.29 -38.77
CA LEU A 47 -24.93 -22.10 -37.58
C LEU A 47 -26.11 -23.06 -37.34
N PRO A 48 -25.91 -24.39 -37.38
CA PRO A 48 -26.97 -25.34 -37.06
C PRO A 48 -27.34 -25.27 -35.58
N SER A 49 -28.63 -25.36 -35.26
CA SER A 49 -29.08 -25.47 -33.88
C SER A 49 -28.98 -26.93 -33.40
N GLY A 50 -28.37 -27.16 -32.24
CA GLY A 50 -28.24 -28.49 -31.66
C GLY A 50 -27.42 -29.45 -32.54
N THR A 51 -27.98 -30.61 -32.88
CA THR A 51 -27.31 -31.69 -33.62
C THR A 51 -27.65 -31.70 -35.12
N GLN A 52 -28.23 -30.62 -35.66
CA GLN A 52 -28.65 -30.57 -37.05
C GLN A 52 -27.45 -30.65 -38.01
N ALA A 53 -27.52 -31.60 -38.95
CA ALA A 53 -26.51 -31.76 -39.99
C ALA A 53 -26.62 -30.69 -41.10
N CYS A 54 -25.55 -30.53 -41.87
CA CYS A 54 -25.59 -29.77 -43.12
C CYS A 54 -26.47 -30.49 -44.14
N ASN A 55 -27.20 -29.72 -44.96
CA ASN A 55 -28.01 -30.31 -46.02
C ASN A 55 -27.14 -30.70 -47.23
N SER A 56 -27.75 -31.34 -48.24
CA SER A 56 -27.05 -31.82 -49.44
C SER A 56 -26.45 -30.72 -50.32
N LEU A 57 -26.80 -29.45 -50.10
CA LEU A 57 -26.30 -28.28 -50.82
C LEU A 57 -25.39 -27.42 -49.93
N GLU A 58 -24.85 -28.01 -48.88
CA GLU A 58 -23.96 -27.36 -47.92
C GLU A 58 -22.71 -28.20 -47.69
N THR A 59 -21.63 -27.52 -47.30
CA THR A 59 -20.39 -28.13 -46.84
C THR A 59 -20.16 -27.74 -45.39
N GLU A 60 -19.85 -28.71 -44.55
CA GLU A 60 -19.48 -28.44 -43.16
C GLU A 60 -18.13 -27.72 -43.12
N VAL A 61 -18.06 -26.65 -42.33
CA VAL A 61 -16.85 -25.91 -42.03
C VAL A 61 -16.68 -25.81 -40.53
N ARG A 62 -15.43 -25.85 -40.06
CA ARG A 62 -15.08 -25.76 -38.64
C ARG A 62 -13.92 -24.80 -38.46
N TRP A 63 -14.00 -23.95 -37.45
CA TRP A 63 -12.89 -23.08 -37.02
C TRP A 63 -12.87 -22.96 -35.51
N ASN A 64 -11.70 -22.63 -34.95
CA ASN A 64 -11.51 -22.52 -33.50
C ASN A 64 -12.05 -21.17 -32.99
N VAL A 65 -12.62 -21.12 -31.78
CA VAL A 65 -12.92 -19.83 -31.12
C VAL A 65 -11.66 -19.08 -30.68
N GLN A 66 -10.58 -19.80 -30.41
CA GLN A 66 -9.31 -19.20 -29.99
C GLN A 66 -8.25 -19.39 -31.08
N GLY A 67 -7.49 -18.32 -31.35
CA GLY A 67 -6.29 -18.39 -32.18
C GLY A 67 -5.15 -19.13 -31.48
N PRO A 68 -4.11 -19.55 -32.21
CA PRO A 68 -2.92 -20.12 -31.58
C PRO A 68 -2.33 -19.10 -30.58
N ALA A 69 -1.72 -19.61 -29.51
CA ALA A 69 -0.96 -18.75 -28.60
C ALA A 69 0.13 -18.00 -29.41
N GLY A 70 0.34 -16.72 -29.09
CA GLY A 70 1.42 -15.94 -29.68
C GLY A 70 2.78 -16.62 -29.40
N ALA A 71 3.73 -16.46 -30.32
CA ALA A 71 5.09 -16.90 -30.07
C ALA A 71 5.62 -16.21 -28.79
N PRO A 72 6.40 -16.90 -27.95
CA PRO A 72 7.12 -16.25 -26.86
C PRO A 72 7.90 -15.05 -27.41
N GLY A 73 7.92 -13.94 -26.67
CA GLY A 73 8.77 -12.80 -27.00
C GLY A 73 10.24 -13.23 -27.08
N PRO A 74 11.08 -12.54 -27.86
CA PRO A 74 12.52 -12.78 -27.85
C PRO A 74 13.04 -12.61 -26.41
N ALA A 75 14.04 -13.43 -26.04
CA ALA A 75 14.75 -13.21 -24.79
C ALA A 75 15.31 -11.77 -24.78
N GLY A 76 15.19 -11.07 -23.65
CA GLY A 76 15.88 -9.80 -23.46
C GLY A 76 17.38 -10.03 -23.64
N THR A 77 18.07 -9.12 -24.31
CA THR A 77 19.53 -9.12 -24.33
C THR A 77 20.04 -8.94 -22.90
N ASP A 78 21.08 -9.67 -22.53
CA ASP A 78 21.80 -9.39 -21.28
C ASP A 78 22.20 -7.92 -21.26
N GLY A 79 21.92 -7.23 -20.15
CA GLY A 79 22.38 -5.86 -19.97
C GLY A 79 23.89 -5.86 -20.01
N ALA A 80 24.49 -4.96 -20.79
CA ALA A 80 25.93 -4.76 -20.75
C ALA A 80 26.35 -4.44 -19.30
N ASP A 81 27.44 -5.04 -18.84
CA ASP A 81 28.03 -4.67 -17.56
C ASP A 81 28.22 -3.15 -17.51
N GLY A 82 27.70 -2.53 -16.46
CA GLY A 82 27.86 -1.10 -16.26
C GLY A 82 29.35 -0.77 -16.22
N ALA A 83 29.78 0.23 -17.02
CA ALA A 83 31.13 0.77 -16.88
C ALA A 83 31.38 1.12 -15.40
N ALA A 84 32.57 0.80 -14.90
CA ALA A 84 32.96 1.24 -13.57
C ALA A 84 32.73 2.76 -13.47
N GLY A 85 31.92 3.19 -12.51
CA GLY A 85 31.59 4.60 -12.34
C GLY A 85 32.88 5.41 -12.18
N PRO A 86 32.97 6.63 -12.76
CA PRO A 86 34.09 7.50 -12.47
C PRO A 86 34.18 7.71 -10.95
N ALA A 87 35.39 7.91 -10.43
CA ALA A 87 35.55 8.36 -9.06
C ALA A 87 34.64 9.56 -8.82
N GLY A 88 33.79 9.48 -7.80
CA GLY A 88 32.83 10.55 -7.52
C GLY A 88 33.58 11.88 -7.34
N PRO A 89 33.02 13.00 -7.83
CA PRO A 89 33.59 14.30 -7.52
C PRO A 89 33.72 14.44 -6.00
N ALA A 90 34.75 15.16 -5.54
CA ALA A 90 34.80 15.58 -4.15
C ALA A 90 33.43 16.21 -3.80
N GLY A 91 32.81 15.75 -2.70
CA GLY A 91 31.51 16.26 -2.29
C GLY A 91 31.54 17.79 -2.21
N PRO A 92 30.46 18.49 -2.58
CA PRO A 92 30.40 19.93 -2.35
C PRO A 92 30.72 20.21 -0.88
N PRO A 93 31.34 21.36 -0.55
CA PRO A 93 31.36 21.84 0.82
C PRO A 93 29.96 21.68 1.40
N GLY A 94 29.84 21.04 2.57
CA GLY A 94 28.53 20.82 3.19
C GLY A 94 27.77 22.15 3.23
N PRO A 95 26.45 22.15 3.04
CA PRO A 95 25.67 23.36 3.15
C PRO A 95 26.05 24.06 4.47
N ALA A 96 26.26 25.38 4.42
CA ALA A 96 26.32 26.17 5.65
C ALA A 96 25.08 25.78 6.47
N GLY A 97 25.27 25.28 7.69
CA GLY A 97 24.23 24.62 8.48
C GLY A 97 22.93 25.41 8.51
N GLY A 98 22.01 25.06 7.61
CA GLY A 98 20.68 25.61 7.53
C GLY A 98 19.79 24.74 8.38
N GLY A 99 19.59 25.16 9.65
CA GLY A 99 18.84 24.41 10.65
C GLY A 99 19.57 23.15 11.10
N GLY A 100 19.69 22.94 12.41
CA GLY A 100 20.06 21.62 12.91
C GLY A 100 19.06 20.56 12.45
N PRO A 101 19.30 19.26 12.72
CA PRO A 101 18.18 18.33 12.83
C PRO A 101 17.12 19.03 13.68
N ALA A 102 15.85 19.06 13.22
CA ALA A 102 14.75 19.58 14.00
C ALA A 102 14.97 19.12 15.44
N GLU A 103 15.08 20.09 16.36
CA GLU A 103 15.32 19.74 17.76
C GLU A 103 14.33 18.64 18.12
N PRO A 104 14.78 17.57 18.79
CA PRO A 104 13.88 16.49 19.11
C PRO A 104 12.72 17.14 19.86
N HIS A 105 11.52 17.16 19.25
CA HIS A 105 10.26 17.54 19.88
C HIS A 105 10.09 16.71 21.17
N THR A 106 10.73 17.10 22.25
CA THR A 106 10.76 16.40 23.55
C THR A 106 9.76 17.03 24.50
N THR A 107 9.34 18.25 24.20
CA THR A 107 8.33 18.98 24.94
C THR A 107 6.97 18.72 24.31
N SER A 108 6.01 18.39 25.16
CA SER A 108 4.60 18.32 24.77
C SER A 108 4.11 19.70 24.32
N VAL A 109 3.60 19.79 23.10
CA VAL A 109 2.93 20.99 22.58
C VAL A 109 1.42 20.89 22.69
N GLY A 110 0.88 19.73 23.05
CA GLY A 110 -0.55 19.51 23.00
C GLY A 110 -0.99 18.09 23.31
N ARG A 111 -2.23 17.80 22.91
CA ARG A 111 -2.87 16.50 23.05
C ARG A 111 -3.70 16.15 21.84
N LEU A 112 -3.67 14.88 21.46
CA LEU A 112 -4.53 14.26 20.47
C LEU A 112 -5.54 13.36 21.16
N VAL A 113 -6.81 13.52 20.81
CA VAL A 113 -7.92 12.63 21.18
C VAL A 113 -8.60 12.17 19.90
N VAL A 114 -8.81 10.87 19.72
CA VAL A 114 -9.53 10.32 18.56
C VAL A 114 -10.75 9.57 19.08
N ASP A 115 -11.93 9.94 18.58
CA ASP A 115 -13.17 9.30 18.99
C ASP A 115 -13.20 7.83 18.57
N GLY A 116 -13.50 6.95 19.52
CA GLY A 116 -13.46 5.50 19.34
C GLY A 116 -12.11 4.83 19.62
N LEU A 117 -11.07 5.58 20.01
CA LEU A 117 -9.83 5.01 20.55
C LEU A 117 -9.79 5.07 22.07
N ASP A 118 -9.17 4.07 22.69
CA ASP A 118 -8.98 4.04 24.13
C ASP A 118 -7.82 4.98 24.52
N GLY A 119 -8.16 6.12 25.14
CA GLY A 119 -7.22 7.07 25.74
C GLY A 119 -6.95 8.34 24.93
N ASP A 120 -5.98 9.11 25.40
CA ASP A 120 -5.42 10.28 24.72
C ASP A 120 -3.91 10.13 24.51
N SER A 121 -3.34 10.96 23.64
CA SER A 121 -1.90 10.96 23.38
C SER A 121 -1.29 12.34 23.48
N VAL A 122 -0.08 12.39 24.04
CA VAL A 122 0.74 13.59 24.04
C VAL A 122 1.14 13.94 22.61
N LEU A 123 0.99 15.21 22.26
CA LEU A 123 1.43 15.77 20.99
C LEU A 123 2.80 16.41 21.19
N LEU A 124 3.80 15.95 20.44
CA LEU A 124 5.15 16.52 20.41
C LEU A 124 5.29 17.56 19.28
N GLY A 125 4.54 17.37 18.20
CA GLY A 125 4.48 18.30 17.08
C GLY A 125 3.26 18.04 16.23
N TYR A 126 2.87 19.01 15.43
CA TYR A 126 1.84 18.85 14.43
C TYR A 126 2.14 19.73 13.22
N GLU A 127 1.62 19.32 12.08
CA GLU A 127 1.72 20.05 10.84
C GLU A 127 0.37 19.99 10.12
N ILE A 128 -0.11 21.17 9.74
CA ILE A 128 -1.26 21.34 8.88
C ILE A 128 -1.05 22.58 8.01
N GLY A 129 -1.44 22.49 6.75
CA GLY A 129 -1.33 23.60 5.82
C GLY A 129 -2.42 23.59 4.76
N VAL A 130 -2.50 24.72 4.06
CA VAL A 130 -3.22 24.82 2.79
C VAL A 130 -2.17 25.11 1.73
N THR A 131 -2.08 24.23 0.73
CA THR A 131 -1.21 24.43 -0.42
C THR A 131 -2.04 24.54 -1.69
N ALA A 132 -1.44 25.05 -2.75
CA ALA A 132 -2.12 25.25 -4.02
C ALA A 132 -1.14 25.04 -5.17
N ASP A 133 -1.39 24.01 -5.97
CA ASP A 133 -0.79 23.90 -7.30
C ASP A 133 -1.70 24.66 -8.29
N ASP A 134 -2.89 24.12 -8.57
CA ASP A 134 -3.92 24.77 -9.40
C ASP A 134 -5.09 25.34 -8.57
N ARG A 135 -5.39 24.72 -7.43
CA ARG A 135 -6.45 25.15 -6.50
C ARG A 135 -6.05 24.93 -5.04
N PRO A 136 -6.51 25.78 -4.11
CA PRO A 136 -6.27 25.58 -2.68
C PRO A 136 -6.81 24.24 -2.22
N HIS A 137 -5.98 23.50 -1.51
CA HIS A 137 -6.36 22.26 -0.84
C HIS A 137 -5.62 22.13 0.47
N PHE A 138 -6.27 21.45 1.42
CA PHE A 138 -5.65 21.15 2.69
C PHE A 138 -4.65 20.00 2.53
N THR A 139 -3.52 20.11 3.21
CA THR A 139 -2.63 18.97 3.40
C THR A 139 -3.24 17.99 4.41
N PRO A 140 -2.84 16.71 4.38
CA PRO A 140 -3.13 15.81 5.50
C PRO A 140 -2.63 16.43 6.81
N PHE A 141 -3.33 16.14 7.91
CA PHE A 141 -2.93 16.60 9.22
C PHE A 141 -1.89 15.61 9.76
N THR A 142 -0.66 16.06 9.97
CA THR A 142 0.41 15.21 10.48
C THR A 142 0.64 15.52 11.95
N VAL A 143 0.75 14.48 12.77
CA VAL A 143 1.07 14.59 14.20
C VAL A 143 2.31 13.78 14.53
N VAL A 144 3.14 14.31 15.41
CA VAL A 144 4.29 13.62 16.00
C VAL A 144 3.98 13.38 17.46
N ARG A 145 4.12 12.13 17.88
CA ARG A 145 3.72 11.62 19.20
C ARG A 145 4.73 10.57 19.66
N PRO A 146 4.88 10.30 20.96
CA PRO A 146 5.63 9.14 21.41
C PRO A 146 4.85 7.85 21.06
N VAL A 147 5.55 6.72 21.08
CA VAL A 147 4.88 5.42 21.13
C VAL A 147 4.21 5.25 22.49
N ASP A 148 2.90 4.97 22.49
CA ASP A 148 2.06 4.83 23.68
C ASP A 148 0.91 3.81 23.46
N GLU A 149 -0.12 3.81 24.31
CA GLU A 149 -1.24 2.87 24.29
C GLU A 149 -2.14 2.98 23.03
N LEU A 150 -2.14 4.13 22.36
CA LEU A 150 -2.91 4.33 21.13
C LEU A 150 -2.13 3.87 19.88
N SER A 151 -0.82 3.72 19.94
CA SER A 151 0.02 3.23 18.82
C SER A 151 -0.50 1.93 18.17
N PRO A 152 -0.83 0.85 18.92
CA PRO A 152 -1.35 -0.37 18.29
C PRO A 152 -2.72 -0.16 17.63
N GLN A 153 -3.58 0.67 18.21
CA GLN A 153 -4.92 0.95 17.65
C GLN A 153 -4.83 1.79 16.36
N LEU A 154 -3.91 2.76 16.33
CA LEU A 154 -3.63 3.57 15.14
C LEU A 154 -2.96 2.75 14.03
N LEU A 155 -2.09 1.80 14.40
CA LEU A 155 -1.52 0.85 13.44
C LEU A 155 -2.61 -0.02 12.82
N GLU A 156 -3.52 -0.55 13.63
CA GLU A 156 -4.66 -1.34 13.14
C GLU A 156 -5.57 -0.50 12.23
N ALA A 157 -5.92 0.72 12.65
CA ALA A 157 -6.74 1.63 11.86
C ALA A 157 -6.11 1.97 10.51
N ALA A 158 -4.80 2.23 10.48
CA ALA A 158 -4.05 2.46 9.25
C ALA A 158 -4.05 1.23 8.33
N ALA A 159 -3.87 0.04 8.90
CA ALA A 159 -3.82 -1.22 8.15
C ALA A 159 -5.18 -1.65 7.60
N THR A 160 -6.27 -1.32 8.31
CA THR A 160 -7.64 -1.71 7.96
C THR A 160 -8.41 -0.64 7.18
N GLY A 161 -7.91 0.60 7.16
CA GLY A 161 -8.65 1.74 6.61
C GLY A 161 -9.86 2.13 7.46
N HIS A 162 -9.85 1.82 8.76
CA HIS A 162 -10.92 2.20 9.67
C HIS A 162 -11.04 3.73 9.74
N HIS A 163 -12.28 4.24 9.72
CA HIS A 163 -12.58 5.66 9.83
C HIS A 163 -13.14 5.98 11.22
N PHE A 164 -12.69 7.08 11.78
CA PHE A 164 -13.14 7.62 13.05
C PHE A 164 -14.06 8.80 12.81
N ARG A 165 -15.03 9.01 13.69
CA ARG A 165 -15.97 10.11 13.56
C ARG A 165 -15.28 11.46 13.72
N THR A 166 -14.48 11.61 14.77
CA THR A 166 -13.75 12.84 15.05
C THR A 166 -12.34 12.59 15.58
N ALA A 167 -11.45 13.55 15.34
CA ALA A 167 -10.18 13.67 16.05
C ALA A 167 -9.98 15.12 16.47
N THR A 168 -9.65 15.32 17.74
CA THR A 168 -9.42 16.63 18.35
C THR A 168 -7.95 16.79 18.69
N ILE A 169 -7.35 17.84 18.14
CA ILE A 169 -5.99 18.26 18.44
C ILE A 169 -6.09 19.54 19.26
N SER A 170 -5.56 19.53 20.48
CA SER A 170 -5.50 20.70 21.36
C SER A 170 -4.04 21.08 21.57
N VAL A 171 -3.70 22.34 21.31
CA VAL A 171 -2.35 22.88 21.51
C VAL A 171 -2.35 23.72 22.77
N PHE A 172 -1.34 23.54 23.62
CA PHE A 172 -1.22 24.23 24.90
C PHE A 172 0.01 25.13 24.94
N ASP A 173 -0.05 26.19 25.73
CA ASP A 173 1.13 26.97 26.10
C ASP A 173 1.93 26.28 27.22
N ASP A 174 3.05 26.88 27.65
CA ASP A 174 3.92 26.37 28.71
C ASP A 174 3.22 26.24 30.08
N THR A 175 2.05 26.89 30.26
CA THR A 175 1.23 26.79 31.46
C THR A 175 0.17 25.69 31.39
N GLY A 176 0.02 25.06 30.22
CA GLY A 176 -1.02 24.07 29.94
C GLY A 176 -2.36 24.69 29.50
N ALA A 177 -2.42 26.00 29.26
CA ALA A 177 -3.64 26.66 28.79
C ALA A 177 -3.82 26.45 27.27
N PRO A 178 -5.05 26.21 26.78
CA PRO A 178 -5.30 25.99 25.35
C PRO A 178 -5.04 27.27 24.55
N VAL A 179 -4.15 27.16 23.56
CA VAL A 179 -3.81 28.23 22.61
C VAL A 179 -4.72 28.15 21.39
N GLU A 180 -4.86 26.94 20.85
CA GLU A 180 -5.70 26.66 19.69
C GLU A 180 -6.14 25.20 19.70
N SER A 181 -7.20 24.90 18.95
CA SER A 181 -7.63 23.53 18.72
C SER A 181 -8.13 23.30 17.29
N TYR A 182 -7.95 22.08 16.83
CA TYR A 182 -8.47 21.57 15.57
C TYR A 182 -9.40 20.40 15.85
N GLU A 183 -10.60 20.43 15.30
CA GLU A 183 -11.53 19.30 15.28
C GLU A 183 -11.69 18.82 13.84
N LEU A 184 -11.25 17.58 13.60
CA LEU A 184 -11.33 16.91 12.30
C LEU A 184 -12.53 15.98 12.31
N ALA A 185 -13.29 15.92 11.21
CA ALA A 185 -14.42 15.00 11.07
C ALA A 185 -14.22 13.99 9.92
N GLU A 186 -14.76 12.78 10.11
CA GLU A 186 -14.62 11.62 9.24
C GLU A 186 -13.13 11.34 8.95
N VAL A 187 -12.41 11.00 10.02
CA VAL A 187 -10.95 10.91 10.05
C VAL A 187 -10.49 9.52 9.66
N THR A 188 -9.46 9.43 8.82
CA THR A 188 -8.80 8.18 8.46
C THR A 188 -7.31 8.26 8.72
N VAL A 189 -6.70 7.20 9.23
CA VAL A 189 -5.24 7.13 9.35
C VAL A 189 -4.65 6.70 8.00
N THR A 190 -4.03 7.64 7.29
CA THR A 190 -3.48 7.41 5.94
C THR A 190 -1.99 7.07 5.95
N GLY A 191 -1.31 7.30 7.06
CA GLY A 191 0.11 6.99 7.23
C GLY A 191 0.48 6.89 8.69
N ARG A 192 1.40 5.98 9.00
CA ARG A 192 1.98 5.82 10.33
C ARG A 192 3.41 5.32 10.20
N ASN A 193 4.38 6.09 10.69
CA ASN A 193 5.79 5.71 10.69
C ASN A 193 6.36 5.82 12.11
N THR A 194 7.15 4.83 12.54
CA THR A 194 7.80 4.85 13.86
C THR A 194 9.30 4.89 13.69
N GLU A 195 9.96 5.81 14.37
CA GLU A 195 11.40 6.02 14.30
C GLU A 195 12.00 6.06 15.70
N ALA A 196 13.15 5.40 15.87
CA ALA A 196 13.94 5.41 17.10
C ALA A 196 15.34 5.93 16.81
N THR A 197 15.46 7.24 16.63
CA THR A 197 16.71 7.92 16.23
C THR A 197 17.43 8.61 17.40
N GLY A 198 16.87 8.54 18.60
CA GLY A 198 17.42 9.14 19.82
C GLY A 198 18.47 8.29 20.54
N ALA A 199 19.05 8.84 21.61
CA ALA A 199 19.97 8.11 22.50
C ALA A 199 19.25 6.93 23.18
N ALA A 200 20.03 5.94 23.64
CA ALA A 200 19.49 4.81 24.40
C ALA A 200 18.63 5.29 25.58
N GLY A 201 17.41 4.76 25.67
CA GLY A 201 16.41 5.17 26.66
C GLY A 201 15.46 6.29 26.20
N THR A 202 15.68 6.90 25.04
CA THR A 202 14.70 7.81 24.44
C THR A 202 13.55 6.98 23.84
N PRO A 203 12.28 7.26 24.19
CA PRO A 203 11.16 6.55 23.60
C PRO A 203 11.12 6.79 22.08
N PRO A 204 10.77 5.77 21.26
CA PRO A 204 10.54 5.96 19.84
C PRO A 204 9.42 6.97 19.59
N ARG A 205 9.52 7.64 18.46
CA ARG A 205 8.53 8.61 17.99
C ARG A 205 7.69 7.98 16.90
N GLU A 206 6.44 8.37 16.85
CA GLU A 206 5.51 7.99 15.83
C GLU A 206 4.99 9.23 15.11
N THR A 207 5.12 9.24 13.79
CA THR A 207 4.50 10.23 12.90
C THR A 207 3.24 9.60 12.33
N VAL A 208 2.10 10.24 12.57
CA VAL A 208 0.79 9.77 12.11
C VAL A 208 0.19 10.81 11.19
N THR A 209 -0.28 10.37 10.03
CA THR A 209 -0.91 11.21 9.02
C THR A 209 -2.41 10.91 9.00
N LEU A 210 -3.21 11.95 9.19
CA LEU A 210 -4.67 11.89 9.25
C LEU A 210 -5.28 12.56 8.02
N GLY A 211 -6.10 11.82 7.30
CA GLY A 211 -7.06 12.36 6.34
C GLY A 211 -8.37 12.72 7.03
N TYR A 212 -9.10 13.70 6.50
CA TYR A 212 -10.36 14.19 7.07
C TYR A 212 -11.21 14.88 6.00
N THR A 213 -12.51 15.01 6.24
CA THR A 213 -13.45 15.63 5.29
C THR A 213 -13.90 17.03 5.71
N ARG A 214 -13.78 17.35 7.00
CA ARG A 214 -14.09 18.66 7.58
C ARG A 214 -13.08 18.99 8.66
N ILE A 215 -12.77 20.27 8.78
CA ILE A 215 -11.90 20.80 9.81
C ILE A 215 -12.53 22.03 10.43
N THR A 216 -12.53 22.09 11.75
CA THR A 216 -12.87 23.28 12.54
C THR A 216 -11.63 23.74 13.28
N HIS A 217 -11.19 24.98 13.05
CA HIS A 217 -10.08 25.59 13.78
C HIS A 217 -10.63 26.62 14.76
N THR A 218 -10.17 26.55 16.00
CA THR A 218 -10.59 27.45 17.08
C THR A 218 -9.39 28.07 17.76
N VAL A 219 -9.39 29.39 17.89
CA VAL A 219 -8.37 30.17 18.62
C VAL A 219 -9.10 31.13 19.57
N GLY A 220 -8.96 30.89 20.87
CA GLY A 220 -9.74 31.60 21.88
C GLY A 220 -11.25 31.47 21.64
N ALA A 221 -11.93 32.59 21.38
CA ALA A 221 -13.38 32.63 21.12
C ALA A 221 -13.75 32.55 19.62
N VAL A 222 -12.76 32.58 18.72
CA VAL A 222 -12.99 32.57 17.27
C VAL A 222 -12.91 31.13 16.78
N SER A 223 -13.94 30.69 16.06
CA SER A 223 -13.99 29.37 15.45
C SER A 223 -14.43 29.46 13.99
N THR A 224 -13.75 28.73 13.12
CA THR A 224 -14.05 28.66 11.68
C THR A 224 -14.09 27.21 11.24
N CYS A 225 -15.13 26.84 10.50
CA CYS A 225 -15.32 25.50 9.96
C CYS A 225 -15.20 25.49 8.44
N PHE A 226 -14.54 24.47 7.91
CA PHE A 226 -14.38 24.25 6.48
C PHE A 226 -14.67 22.80 6.09
N ASP A 227 -15.49 22.62 5.06
CA ASP A 227 -15.76 21.33 4.40
C ASP A 227 -14.74 21.15 3.27
N VAL A 228 -13.77 20.25 3.51
CA VAL A 228 -12.63 20.01 2.61
C VAL A 228 -13.09 19.40 1.29
N VAL A 229 -14.12 18.56 1.34
CA VAL A 229 -14.67 17.87 0.16
C VAL A 229 -15.42 18.84 -0.74
N ARG A 230 -16.21 19.74 -0.15
CA ARG A 230 -16.99 20.74 -0.91
C ARG A 230 -16.21 22.02 -1.23
N GLN A 231 -15.03 22.20 -0.65
CA GLN A 231 -14.23 23.42 -0.75
C GLN A 231 -15.02 24.68 -0.34
N SER A 232 -15.77 24.60 0.76
CA SER A 232 -16.60 25.69 1.26
C SER A 232 -16.52 25.79 2.77
N THR A 233 -16.86 26.94 3.33
CA THR A 233 -17.13 27.04 4.77
C THR A 233 -18.33 26.17 5.12
N CYS A 234 -18.32 25.65 6.33
CA CYS A 234 -19.55 25.25 7.01
C CYS A 234 -20.25 26.55 7.48
#